data_AF-A0A382R2R4-F1
#
_entry.id   AF-A0A382R2R4-F1
#
_cell.length_a   1.000
_cell.length_b   1.000
_cell.length_c   1.000
_cell.angle_alpha   90.00
_cell.angle_beta   90.00
_cell.angle_gamma   90.00
#
_symmetry.space_group_name_H-M   'P 1'
#
loop_
_entity.id
_entity.type
_entity.pdbx_description
1 polymer ?
#
loop_
_entity_poly.entity_id
_entity_poly.type
_entity_poly.pdbx_seq_one_letter_code
_entity_poly.pdbx_strand_id
1 'polypeptide(L)'
;MATTTKWKISGTYFESCDCDIACPCVFLQPPSTDDGTCNVVIAWNIESGDFGGTDLSGLSVALAVHSPAVMTDGNWKAAVYLDENADPSQQEALGQIFSGQGGGH
;
A
#
# COMPACT_ATOMS: atom_id res chain seq x y z
N MET A 1 7.88 4.75 -23.87
CA MET A 1 6.97 3.69 -23.38
C MET A 1 7.62 3.09 -22.15
N ALA A 2 7.06 3.30 -20.95
CA ALA A 2 7.60 2.68 -19.75
C ALA A 2 7.32 1.17 -19.85
N THR A 3 8.36 0.35 -19.84
CA THR A 3 8.24 -1.10 -19.70
C THR A 3 7.82 -1.37 -18.27
N THR A 4 6.51 -1.50 -18.02
CA THR A 4 5.99 -1.91 -16.72
C THR A 4 6.48 -3.32 -16.43
N THR A 5 7.36 -3.46 -15.44
CA THR A 5 7.78 -4.76 -14.93
C THR A 5 6.55 -5.49 -14.41
N LYS A 6 6.31 -6.72 -14.91
CA LYS A 6 5.18 -7.52 -14.42
C LYS A 6 5.47 -7.97 -13.00
N TRP A 7 4.45 -7.88 -12.16
CA TRP A 7 4.53 -8.32 -10.78
C TRP A 7 3.18 -8.84 -10.30
N LYS A 8 3.22 -9.67 -9.26
CA LYS A 8 2.04 -10.19 -8.57
C LYS A 8 2.42 -10.54 -7.14
N ILE A 9 1.58 -10.18 -6.19
CA ILE A 9 1.68 -10.61 -4.79
C ILE A 9 0.35 -11.23 -4.35
N SER A 10 0.43 -12.18 -3.43
CA SER A 10 -0.71 -12.80 -2.76
C SER A 10 -0.36 -13.00 -1.30
N GLY A 11 -1.32 -12.74 -0.42
CA GLY A 11 -1.14 -12.95 1.00
C GLY A 11 -2.21 -12.27 1.82
N THR A 12 -1.87 -11.92 3.05
CA THR A 12 -2.82 -11.32 4.00
C THR A 12 -2.76 -9.81 3.94
N TYR A 13 -3.94 -9.19 3.89
CA TYR A 13 -4.15 -7.75 3.97
C TYR A 13 -4.67 -7.38 5.36
N PHE A 14 -4.11 -6.32 5.94
CA PHE A 14 -4.59 -5.74 7.17
C PHE A 14 -4.64 -4.22 7.01
N GLU A 15 -5.71 -3.59 7.48
CA GLU A 15 -5.77 -2.14 7.62
C GLU A 15 -6.46 -1.74 8.91
N SER A 16 -6.04 -0.60 9.44
CA SER A 16 -6.71 0.06 10.56
C SER A 16 -6.62 1.57 10.35
N CYS A 17 -7.76 2.25 10.47
CA CYS A 17 -7.86 3.70 10.38
C CYS A 17 -8.56 4.28 11.61
N ASP A 18 -8.53 5.60 11.71
CA ASP A 18 -9.19 6.41 12.74
C ASP A 18 -10.65 6.76 12.43
N CYS A 19 -11.23 6.23 11.35
CA CYS A 19 -12.63 6.46 11.00
C CYS A 19 -13.60 5.77 11.97
N ASP A 20 -14.64 6.49 12.40
CA ASP A 20 -15.72 5.97 13.26
C ASP A 20 -16.56 4.84 12.65
N ILE A 21 -16.61 4.74 11.32
CA ILE A 21 -17.34 3.71 10.57
C ILE A 21 -16.38 3.01 9.61
N ALA A 22 -16.64 1.72 9.36
CA ALA A 22 -15.92 0.93 8.36
C ALA A 22 -15.82 1.67 7.01
N CYS A 23 -14.58 1.86 6.55
CA CYS A 23 -14.10 2.56 5.34
C CYS A 23 -15.19 3.13 4.39
N PRO A 24 -15.78 4.29 4.70
CA PRO A 24 -16.76 4.97 3.84
C PRO A 24 -16.18 5.29 2.44
N CYS A 25 -14.86 5.48 2.34
CA CYS A 25 -14.12 5.72 1.11
C CYS A 25 -14.32 4.62 0.04
N VAL A 26 -14.61 3.38 0.43
CA VAL A 26 -14.91 2.27 -0.51
C VAL A 26 -16.19 2.56 -1.32
N PHE A 27 -17.12 3.33 -0.75
CA PHE A 27 -18.34 3.80 -1.40
C PHE A 27 -18.22 5.24 -1.93
N LEU A 28 -16.99 5.73 -2.12
CA LEU A 28 -16.68 7.08 -2.58
C LEU A 28 -17.25 8.17 -1.66
N GLN A 29 -17.37 7.88 -0.37
CA GLN A 29 -17.77 8.84 0.66
C GLN A 29 -16.54 9.39 1.38
N PRO A 30 -16.61 10.61 1.96
CA PRO A 30 -15.51 11.15 2.75
C PRO A 30 -15.22 10.29 4.00
N PRO A 31 -14.01 10.39 4.57
CA PRO A 31 -13.72 9.86 5.91
C PRO A 31 -14.78 10.29 6.91
N SER A 32 -15.13 9.42 7.86
CA SER A 32 -16.19 9.69 8.83
C SER A 32 -15.74 10.50 10.04
N THR A 33 -14.46 10.88 10.08
CA THR A 33 -13.88 11.73 11.13
C THR A 33 -14.42 13.15 11.04
N ASP A 34 -14.47 13.85 12.18
CA ASP A 34 -14.98 15.23 12.27
C ASP A 34 -14.20 16.23 11.39
N ASP A 35 -12.90 16.00 11.18
CA ASP A 35 -12.03 16.86 10.37
C ASP A 35 -11.94 16.43 8.89
N GLY A 36 -12.64 15.34 8.52
CA GLY A 36 -12.68 14.81 7.16
C GLY A 36 -11.36 14.19 6.68
N THR A 37 -10.42 13.90 7.58
CA THR A 37 -9.14 13.25 7.26
C THR A 37 -9.14 11.77 7.62
N CYS A 38 -8.24 11.00 7.01
CA CYS A 38 -8.05 9.59 7.36
C CYS A 38 -6.57 9.32 7.61
N ASN A 39 -6.25 8.83 8.80
CA ASN A 39 -4.94 8.29 9.14
C ASN A 39 -5.06 6.77 9.18
N VAL A 40 -4.49 6.11 8.18
CA VAL A 40 -4.59 4.65 8.03
C VAL A 40 -3.20 4.02 8.04
N VAL A 41 -3.10 2.90 8.75
CA VAL A 41 -1.99 1.96 8.59
C VAL A 41 -2.51 0.77 7.81
N ILE A 42 -1.83 0.45 6.71
CA ILE A 42 -2.12 -0.70 5.86
C ILE A 42 -0.90 -1.59 5.87
N ALA A 43 -1.07 -2.90 6.03
CA ALA A 43 0.01 -3.86 6.03
C ALA A 43 -0.33 -5.06 5.17
N TRP A 44 0.70 -5.60 4.52
CA TRP A 44 0.65 -6.83 3.75
C TRP A 44 1.68 -7.79 4.31
N ASN A 45 1.25 -9.02 4.57
CA ASN A 45 2.15 -10.15 4.70
C ASN A 45 2.10 -10.95 3.40
N ILE A 46 3.22 -10.97 2.66
CA ILE A 46 3.29 -11.58 1.34
C ILE A 46 3.55 -13.08 1.51
N GLU A 47 2.53 -13.90 1.25
CA GLU A 47 2.68 -15.36 1.28
C GLU A 47 3.37 -15.88 0.02
N SER A 48 3.10 -15.25 -1.13
CA SER A 48 3.80 -15.50 -2.39
C SER A 48 3.85 -14.24 -3.23
N GLY A 49 4.99 -13.96 -3.87
CA GLY A 49 5.09 -12.81 -4.76
C GLY A 49 6.30 -12.83 -5.68
N ASP A 50 6.14 -12.21 -6.85
CA ASP A 50 7.20 -12.01 -7.84
C ASP A 50 7.14 -10.59 -8.39
N PHE A 51 8.31 -9.98 -8.57
CA PHE A 51 8.49 -8.75 -9.32
C PHE A 51 9.60 -8.93 -10.34
N GLY A 52 9.24 -9.18 -11.60
CA GLY A 52 10.22 -9.31 -12.69
C GLY A 52 11.26 -10.41 -12.49
N GLY A 53 10.96 -11.48 -11.73
CA GLY A 53 11.89 -12.54 -11.37
C GLY A 53 12.49 -12.42 -9.96
N THR A 54 12.23 -11.32 -9.23
CA THR A 54 12.60 -11.19 -7.82
C THR A 54 11.51 -11.80 -6.94
N ASP A 55 11.86 -12.83 -6.17
CA ASP A 55 10.96 -13.45 -5.18
C ASP A 55 10.74 -12.51 -3.99
N LEU A 56 9.46 -12.28 -3.66
CA LEU A 56 9.02 -11.43 -2.55
C LEU A 56 8.30 -12.22 -1.45
N SER A 57 8.28 -13.55 -1.57
CA SER A 57 7.57 -14.44 -0.65
C SER A 57 8.16 -14.38 0.76
N GLY A 58 7.30 -14.34 1.77
CA GLY A 58 7.66 -14.28 3.19
C GLY A 58 7.98 -12.87 3.72
N LEU A 59 8.02 -11.84 2.85
CA LEU A 59 8.28 -10.46 3.26
C LEU A 59 7.00 -9.75 3.70
N SER A 60 7.15 -8.76 4.57
CA SER A 60 6.06 -7.87 4.97
C SER A 60 6.30 -6.42 4.55
N VAL A 61 5.23 -5.69 4.24
CA VAL A 61 5.28 -4.25 3.98
C VAL A 61 4.16 -3.56 4.72
N ALA A 62 4.44 -2.38 5.26
CA ALA A 62 3.43 -1.51 5.84
C ALA A 62 3.45 -0.10 5.24
N LEU A 63 2.30 0.54 5.20
CA LEU A 63 2.08 1.88 4.73
C LEU A 63 1.39 2.66 5.83
N ALA A 64 1.98 3.77 6.25
CA ALA A 64 1.28 4.78 7.04
C ALA A 64 0.86 5.90 6.10
N VAL A 65 -0.45 6.13 5.98
CA VAL A 65 -1.02 7.08 5.03
C VAL A 65 -1.86 8.10 5.78
N HIS A 66 -1.66 9.36 5.43
CA HIS A 66 -2.54 10.47 5.77
C HIS A 66 -3.25 10.94 4.50
N SER A 67 -4.57 10.83 4.49
CA SER A 67 -5.43 11.35 3.42
C SER A 67 -6.19 12.57 3.93
N PRO A 68 -6.10 13.73 3.25
CA PRO A 68 -6.75 14.96 3.71
C PRO A 68 -8.25 15.03 3.35
N ALA A 69 -8.76 14.10 2.55
CA ALA A 69 -10.13 14.11 2.03
C ALA A 69 -10.53 12.68 1.57
N VAL A 70 -11.46 12.58 0.62
CA VAL A 70 -11.80 11.32 -0.05
C VAL A 70 -10.52 10.72 -0.65
N MET A 71 -10.26 9.45 -0.38
CA MET A 71 -9.02 8.80 -0.83
C MET A 71 -8.83 8.93 -2.35
N THR A 72 -9.89 8.81 -3.15
CA THR A 72 -9.80 8.95 -4.62
C THR A 72 -9.35 10.32 -5.12
N ASP A 73 -9.41 11.36 -4.28
CA ASP A 73 -9.01 12.72 -4.66
C ASP A 73 -7.48 12.92 -4.63
N GLY A 74 -6.73 11.97 -4.06
CA GLY A 74 -5.27 12.00 -3.99
C GLY A 74 -4.73 12.97 -2.93
N ASN A 75 -3.56 13.55 -3.19
CA ASN A 75 -2.78 14.37 -2.22
C ASN A 75 -2.46 13.66 -0.90
N TRP A 76 -2.30 12.34 -0.94
CA TRP A 76 -1.92 11.57 0.23
C TRP A 76 -0.47 11.85 0.60
N LYS A 77 -0.19 11.84 1.91
CA LYS A 77 1.17 11.66 2.41
C LYS A 77 1.29 10.21 2.85
N ALA A 78 2.28 9.49 2.30
CA ALA A 78 2.49 8.09 2.63
C ALA A 78 3.94 7.87 3.03
N ALA A 79 4.14 7.04 4.06
CA ALA A 79 5.41 6.44 4.40
C ALA A 79 5.32 4.93 4.17
N VAL A 80 6.26 4.39 3.39
CA VAL A 80 6.36 2.94 3.13
C VAL A 80 7.44 2.37 4.02
N TYR A 81 7.09 1.32 4.77
CA TYR A 81 7.96 0.56 5.65
C TYR A 81 8.20 -0.81 5.03
N LEU A 82 9.46 -1.10 4.72
CA LEU A 82 9.89 -2.34 4.10
C LEU A 82 10.44 -3.29 5.17
N ASP A 83 10.24 -4.59 4.97
CA ASP A 83 10.82 -5.63 5.82
C ASP A 83 12.34 -5.46 5.93
N GLU A 84 12.89 -5.57 7.15
CA GLU A 84 14.34 -5.53 7.36
C GLU A 84 15.04 -6.76 6.76
N ASN A 85 14.31 -7.86 6.59
CA ASN A 85 14.84 -9.08 5.98
C ASN A 85 14.91 -9.01 4.45
N ALA A 86 14.34 -7.97 3.84
CA ALA A 86 14.40 -7.77 2.39
C ALA A 86 15.82 -7.37 1.97
N ASP A 87 16.37 -8.08 0.98
CA ASP A 87 17.62 -7.70 0.33
C ASP A 87 17.44 -6.43 -0.54
N PRO A 88 18.52 -5.79 -1.02
CA PRO A 88 18.41 -4.55 -1.79
C PRO A 88 17.52 -4.63 -3.04
N SER A 89 17.51 -5.78 -3.73
CA SER A 89 16.68 -5.98 -4.92
C SER A 89 15.20 -6.14 -4.56
N GLN A 90 14.91 -6.80 -3.44
CA GLN A 90 13.56 -6.92 -2.89
C GLN A 90 13.06 -5.58 -2.37
N GLN A 91 13.91 -4.79 -1.68
CA GLN A 91 13.56 -3.45 -1.22
C GLN A 91 13.20 -2.53 -2.39
N GLU A 92 13.97 -2.56 -3.48
CA GLU A 92 13.67 -1.80 -4.69
C GLU A 92 12.34 -2.26 -5.31
N ALA A 93 12.11 -3.56 -5.44
CA ALA A 93 10.88 -4.12 -5.97
C ALA A 93 9.64 -3.72 -5.13
N LEU A 94 9.71 -3.90 -3.81
CA LEU A 94 8.64 -3.49 -2.89
C LEU A 94 8.43 -1.97 -2.94
N GLY A 95 9.50 -1.19 -2.97
CA GLY A 95 9.44 0.26 -3.13
C GLY A 95 8.70 0.66 -4.40
N GLN A 96 8.98 0.01 -5.54
CA GLN A 96 8.28 0.29 -6.80
C GLN A 96 6.79 -0.08 -6.72
N ILE A 97 6.45 -1.25 -6.16
CA ILE A 97 5.05 -1.70 -6.01
C ILE A 97 4.26 -0.71 -5.13
N PHE A 98 4.73 -0.49 -3.90
CA PHE A 98 3.96 0.20 -2.86
C PHE A 98 4.02 1.73 -2.96
N SER A 99 4.93 2.30 -3.76
CA SER A 99 4.88 3.72 -4.16
C SER A 99 4.01 3.99 -5.38
N GLY A 100 3.50 2.93 -6.05
CA GLY A 100 2.73 3.02 -7.29
C GLY A 100 3.56 3.17 -8.57
N GLN A 101 4.89 3.27 -8.48
CA GLN A 101 5.78 3.39 -9.65
C GLN A 101 5.79 2.12 -10.53
N GLY A 102 5.62 0.95 -9.91
CA GLY A 102 5.50 -0.33 -10.59
C GLY A 102 4.18 -0.52 -11.33
N GLY A 103 3.27 0.45 -11.29
CA GLY A 103 1.91 0.33 -11.78
C GLY A 103 1.13 -0.77 -11.03
N GLY A 104 0.02 -1.20 -11.61
CA GLY A 104 -0.87 -2.21 -11.03
C GLY A 104 -2.28 -2.07 -11.58
N HIS A 105 -3.08 -3.13 -11.49
CA HIS A 105 -4.50 -3.13 -11.83
C HIS A 105 -5.32 -3.78 -10.71
#